data_AF-A0A2H0XR80-F1
#
_entry.id   AF-A0A2H0XR80-F1
#
_cell.length_a   1.000
_cell.length_b   1.000
_cell.length_c   1.000
_cell.angle_alpha   90.00
_cell.angle_beta   90.00
_cell.angle_gamma   90.00
#
_symmetry.space_group_name_H-M   'P 1'
#
loop_
_entity.id
_entity.type
_entity.pdbx_description
1 polymer ?
#
loop_
_entity_poly.entity_id
_entity_poly.type
_entity_poly.pdbx_seq_one_letter_code
_entity_poly.pdbx_strand_id
1 'polypeptide(L)'
;MTLIEVSIAVLLSMVIMIGGLQFFYGGERYLNEEKYHRLALFTVTDRLENANRYLYSELSDSLTEVNTIVMLSDKIGYRTTSVSTVDDPRDGIGGADSDGITEDYINIAVTVMIPGNTDYSVRLSTLITEYWNE
;
A
#
# COMPACT_ATOMS: atom_id res chain seq x y z
N MET A 1 -29.62 5.08 52.14
CA MET A 1 -28.86 4.32 51.14
C MET A 1 -28.90 2.86 51.57
N THR A 2 -29.55 2.00 50.79
CA THR A 2 -29.75 0.59 51.11
C THR A 2 -28.63 -0.26 50.52
N LEU A 3 -28.36 -1.44 51.09
CA LEU A 3 -27.32 -2.36 50.61
C LEU A 3 -27.50 -2.72 49.12
N ILE A 4 -28.76 -2.78 48.67
CA ILE A 4 -29.14 -3.04 47.28
C ILE A 4 -28.66 -1.94 46.34
N GLU A 5 -28.81 -0.66 46.70
CA GLU A 5 -28.35 0.46 45.87
C GLU A 5 -26.84 0.42 45.69
N VAL A 6 -26.10 0.08 46.76
CA VAL A 6 -24.65 -0.04 46.70
C VAL A 6 -24.23 -1.22 45.81
N SER A 7 -24.92 -2.37 45.89
CA SER A 7 -24.62 -3.52 45.02
C SER A 7 -24.87 -3.24 43.54
N ILE A 8 -25.95 -2.53 43.21
CA ILE A 8 -26.28 -2.16 41.83
C ILE A 8 -25.27 -1.14 41.29
N ALA A 9 -24.89 -0.15 42.09
CA ALA A 9 -23.88 0.84 41.71
C ALA A 9 -22.51 0.20 41.43
N VAL A 10 -22.08 -0.78 42.23
CA VAL A 10 -20.82 -1.50 42.01
C VAL A 10 -20.87 -2.31 40.71
N LEU A 11 -21.98 -3.00 40.43
CA LEU A 11 -22.14 -3.77 39.19
C LEU A 11 -22.11 -2.87 37.95
N LEU A 12 -22.85 -1.75 37.98
CA LEU A 12 -22.83 -0.76 36.90
C LEU A 12 -21.43 -0.19 36.69
N SER A 13 -20.73 0.15 37.78
CA SER A 13 -19.37 0.65 37.68
C SER A 13 -18.42 -0.38 37.06
N MET A 14 -18.56 -1.67 37.36
CA MET A 14 -17.74 -2.72 36.77
C MET A 14 -17.96 -2.87 35.27
N VAL A 15 -19.21 -2.88 34.82
CA VAL A 15 -19.54 -2.98 33.39
C VAL A 15 -18.98 -1.79 32.61
N ILE A 16 -19.12 -0.58 33.15
CA ILE A 16 -18.57 0.64 32.53
C ILE A 16 -17.05 0.59 32.47
N MET A 17 -16.38 0.13 33.54
CA MET A 17 -14.92 0.05 33.58
C MET A 17 -14.38 -0.96 32.55
N ILE A 18 -14.97 -2.15 32.49
CA ILE A 18 -14.56 -3.20 31.55
C ILE A 18 -14.82 -2.78 30.10
N GLY A 19 -16.00 -2.23 29.83
CA GLY A 19 -16.35 -1.73 28.48
C GLY A 19 -15.45 -0.57 28.05
N GLY A 20 -15.15 0.37 28.96
CA GLY A 20 -14.23 1.47 28.70
C GLY A 20 -12.83 0.98 28.35
N LEU A 21 -12.28 0.04 29.12
CA LEU A 21 -10.96 -0.54 28.84
C LEU A 21 -10.91 -1.22 27.47
N GLN A 22 -11.92 -2.03 27.14
CA GLN A 22 -11.99 -2.68 25.82
C GLN A 22 -12.04 -1.67 24.68
N PHE A 23 -12.77 -0.56 24.85
CA PHE A 23 -12.84 0.51 23.87
C PHE A 23 -11.46 1.17 23.65
N PHE A 24 -10.71 1.46 24.71
CA PHE A 24 -9.37 2.04 24.60
C PHE A 24 -8.39 1.09 23.91
N TYR A 25 -8.33 -0.17 24.32
CA TYR A 25 -7.44 -1.16 23.69
C TYR A 25 -7.80 -1.40 22.22
N GLY A 26 -9.09 -1.44 21.89
CA GLY A 26 -9.54 -1.53 20.50
C GLY A 26 -9.13 -0.31 19.69
N GLY A 27 -9.37 0.90 20.22
CA GLY A 27 -9.03 2.15 19.56
C GLY A 27 -7.54 2.32 19.26
N GLU A 28 -6.68 2.01 20.22
CA GLU A 28 -5.22 2.06 20.01
C GLU A 28 -4.75 1.09 18.92
N ARG A 29 -5.37 -0.10 18.85
CA ARG A 29 -5.05 -1.06 17.80
C ARG A 29 -5.40 -0.51 16.42
N TYR A 30 -6.61 0.04 16.23
CA TYR A 30 -7.02 0.63 14.96
C TYR A 30 -6.15 1.83 14.58
N LEU A 31 -5.81 2.70 15.54
CA LEU A 31 -4.94 3.84 15.27
C LEU A 31 -3.53 3.41 14.83
N ASN A 32 -2.98 2.38 15.45
CA ASN A 32 -1.69 1.82 15.07
C ASN A 32 -1.77 1.16 13.68
N GLU A 33 -2.81 0.40 13.38
CA GLU A 33 -3.04 -0.20 12.07
C GLU A 33 -3.11 0.87 10.97
N GLU A 34 -3.89 1.93 11.16
CA GLU A 34 -3.99 3.08 10.25
C GLU A 34 -2.68 3.84 10.07
N LYS A 35 -1.92 4.03 11.16
CA LYS A 35 -0.59 4.66 11.10
C LYS A 35 0.31 3.91 10.12
N TYR A 36 0.40 2.59 10.23
CA TYR A 36 1.28 1.80 9.36
C TYR A 36 0.76 1.72 7.93
N HIS A 37 -0.57 1.67 7.73
CA HIS A 37 -1.17 1.73 6.41
C HIS A 37 -0.79 3.03 5.66
N ARG A 38 -0.88 4.18 6.34
CA ARG A 38 -0.49 5.48 5.77
C ARG A 38 1.00 5.56 5.46
N LEU A 39 1.85 5.02 6.33
CA LEU A 39 3.29 4.97 6.07
C LEU A 39 3.62 4.09 4.86
N ALA A 40 2.99 2.92 4.74
CA ALA A 40 3.15 2.05 3.58
C ALA A 40 2.69 2.76 2.30
N LEU A 41 1.54 3.45 2.32
CA LEU A 41 1.06 4.26 1.19
C LEU A 41 2.06 5.35 0.79
N PHE A 42 2.64 6.05 1.76
CA PHE A 42 3.68 7.04 1.49
C PHE A 42 4.91 6.41 0.84
N THR A 43 5.37 5.27 1.33
CA THR A 43 6.51 4.53 0.74
C THR A 43 6.23 4.05 -0.69
N VAL A 44 5.02 3.56 -0.95
CA VAL A 44 4.61 3.15 -2.30
C VAL A 44 4.56 4.36 -3.24
N THR A 45 4.00 5.48 -2.77
CA THR A 45 3.88 6.72 -3.55
C THR A 45 5.25 7.32 -3.87
N ASP A 46 6.14 7.41 -2.88
CA ASP A 46 7.53 7.88 -3.06
C ASP A 46 8.27 7.01 -4.08
N ARG A 47 8.05 5.68 -4.07
CA ARG A 47 8.67 4.79 -5.06
C ARG A 47 8.14 5.04 -6.46
N LEU A 48 6.84 5.27 -6.62
CA LEU A 48 6.23 5.62 -7.90
C LEU A 48 6.70 7.00 -8.39
N GLU A 49 6.85 7.99 -7.51
CA GLU A 49 7.38 9.30 -7.89
C GLU A 49 8.85 9.20 -8.35
N ASN A 50 9.66 8.38 -7.67
CA ASN A 50 11.02 8.10 -8.09
C ASN A 50 11.08 7.37 -9.44
N ALA A 51 10.04 6.64 -9.85
CA ALA A 51 10.00 6.01 -11.16
C ALA A 51 10.06 7.03 -12.30
N ASN A 52 9.45 8.20 -12.12
CA ASN A 52 9.46 9.30 -13.11
C ASN A 52 10.85 9.93 -13.33
N ARG A 53 11.86 9.56 -12.55
CA ARG A 53 13.23 10.06 -12.70
C ARG A 53 14.07 9.25 -13.68
N TYR A 54 13.61 8.04 -14.02
CA TYR A 54 14.30 7.16 -14.96
C TYR A 54 13.75 7.35 -16.37
N LEU A 55 14.61 7.12 -17.37
CA LEU A 55 14.19 7.07 -18.77
C LEU A 55 13.29 5.85 -18.99
N TYR A 56 12.36 5.96 -19.94
CA TYR A 56 11.39 4.90 -20.25
C TYR A 56 12.06 3.55 -20.49
N SER A 57 13.16 3.52 -21.25
CA SER A 57 13.95 2.33 -21.56
C SER A 57 14.67 1.72 -20.35
N GLU A 58 14.90 2.47 -19.28
CA GLU A 58 15.65 2.03 -18.09
C GLU A 58 14.75 1.60 -16.94
N LEU A 59 13.42 1.79 -17.05
CA LEU A 59 12.45 1.53 -15.98
C LEU A 59 12.47 0.07 -15.53
N SER A 60 12.50 -0.88 -16.47
CA SER A 60 12.44 -2.32 -16.18
C SER A 60 13.62 -2.78 -15.31
N ASP A 61 14.84 -2.39 -15.68
CA ASP A 61 16.04 -2.85 -14.98
C ASP A 61 16.32 -2.05 -13.69
N SER A 62 15.90 -0.78 -13.63
CA SER A 62 16.23 0.11 -12.51
C SER A 62 15.23 0.06 -11.34
N LEU A 63 13.97 -0.27 -11.62
CA LEU A 63 12.92 -0.24 -10.59
C LEU A 63 12.56 -1.59 -10.01
N THR A 64 12.76 -2.67 -10.77
CA THR A 64 12.36 -4.02 -10.37
C THR A 64 13.07 -4.42 -9.08
N GLU A 65 12.29 -4.76 -8.07
CA GLU A 65 12.81 -5.18 -6.77
C GLU A 65 11.86 -6.20 -6.13
N VAL A 66 12.42 -7.13 -5.36
CA VAL A 66 11.64 -8.18 -4.69
C VAL A 66 11.98 -8.20 -3.21
N ASN A 67 10.95 -8.04 -2.37
CA ASN A 67 11.06 -8.10 -0.91
C ASN A 67 12.15 -7.19 -0.31
N THR A 68 12.35 -6.01 -0.88
CA THR A 68 13.25 -4.99 -0.33
C THR A 68 12.75 -4.55 1.03
N ILE A 69 13.64 -4.54 2.04
CA ILE A 69 13.31 -4.13 3.39
C ILE A 69 13.03 -2.62 3.42
N VAL A 70 11.89 -2.23 3.99
CA VAL A 70 11.51 -0.83 4.22
C VAL A 70 11.15 -0.61 5.69
N MET A 71 11.58 0.50 6.26
CA MET A 71 11.29 0.86 7.64
C MET A 71 10.01 1.69 7.71
N LEU A 72 8.97 1.15 8.33
CA LEU A 72 7.70 1.82 8.60
C LEU A 72 7.67 2.28 10.05
N SER A 73 8.40 3.37 10.34
CA SER A 73 8.67 3.83 11.71
C SER A 73 9.42 2.77 12.51
N ASP A 74 8.73 1.99 13.35
CA ASP A 74 9.28 0.98 14.25
C ASP A 74 9.02 -0.47 13.77
N LYS A 75 8.34 -0.64 12.63
CA LYS A 75 8.11 -1.95 12.00
C LYS A 75 8.90 -2.10 10.71
N ILE A 76 9.30 -3.32 10.42
CA ILE A 76 9.87 -3.71 9.13
C ILE A 76 8.73 -4.10 8.19
N GLY A 77 8.70 -3.54 6.98
CA GLY A 77 7.89 -3.98 5.87
C GLY A 77 8.75 -4.49 4.71
N TYR A 78 8.11 -5.10 3.72
CA TYR A 78 8.75 -5.61 2.50
C TYR A 78 8.11 -4.97 1.28
N ARG A 79 8.91 -4.27 0.49
CA ARG A 79 8.49 -3.65 -0.76
C ARG A 79 8.88 -4.53 -1.96
N THR A 80 7.96 -4.71 -2.88
CA THR A 80 8.18 -5.38 -4.16
C THR A 80 7.67 -4.46 -5.25
N THR A 81 8.52 -4.19 -6.23
CA THR A 81 8.19 -3.38 -7.41
C THR A 81 8.29 -4.25 -8.63
N SER A 82 7.20 -4.37 -9.37
CA SER A 82 7.13 -5.09 -10.64
C SER A 82 6.90 -4.10 -11.77
N VAL A 83 7.72 -4.21 -12.81
CA VAL A 83 7.59 -3.46 -14.05
C VAL A 83 7.19 -4.44 -15.15
N SER A 84 6.16 -4.11 -15.91
CA SER A 84 5.67 -4.94 -17.02
C SER A 84 5.24 -4.07 -18.19
N THR A 85 5.60 -4.46 -19.40
CA THR A 85 5.15 -3.80 -20.64
C THR A 85 3.74 -4.25 -20.99
N VAL A 86 2.96 -3.33 -21.54
CA VAL A 86 1.57 -3.53 -21.97
C VAL A 86 1.47 -3.04 -23.41
N ASP A 87 1.06 -3.96 -24.28
CA ASP A 87 0.71 -3.77 -25.68
C ASP A 87 -0.76 -3.33 -25.75
N ASP A 88 -1.07 -2.17 -26.35
CA ASP A 88 -2.44 -1.75 -26.64
C ASP A 88 -2.81 -2.12 -28.09
N PRO A 89 -3.74 -3.07 -28.31
CA PRO A 89 -4.12 -3.47 -29.67
C PRO A 89 -4.99 -2.43 -30.41
N ARG A 90 -5.13 -1.20 -29.93
CA ARG A 90 -6.09 -0.18 -30.43
C ARG A 90 -5.50 0.83 -31.41
N ASP A 91 -4.20 0.77 -31.64
CA ASP A 91 -3.36 1.63 -32.48
C ASP A 91 -3.63 1.40 -33.97
N GLY A 92 -4.15 0.22 -34.29
CA GLY A 92 -4.42 -0.20 -35.65
C GLY A 92 -4.79 -1.67 -35.67
N ILE A 93 -5.63 -2.05 -36.63
CA ILE A 93 -6.23 -3.38 -36.73
C ILE A 93 -5.12 -4.40 -37.08
N GLY A 94 -4.51 -4.98 -36.04
CA GLY A 94 -3.77 -6.24 -36.12
C GLY A 94 -2.25 -6.13 -36.06
N GLY A 95 -1.70 -6.26 -34.85
CA GLY A 95 -0.44 -6.96 -34.56
C GLY A 95 0.82 -6.50 -35.30
N ALA A 96 0.82 -5.29 -35.84
CA ALA A 96 1.94 -4.69 -36.52
C ALA A 96 1.85 -3.20 -36.27
N ASP A 97 2.48 -2.74 -35.20
CA ASP A 97 2.76 -1.32 -35.02
C ASP A 97 3.55 -0.86 -36.23
N SER A 98 3.15 0.27 -36.80
CA SER A 98 3.71 0.76 -38.07
C SER A 98 5.22 1.06 -37.97
N ASP A 99 5.76 1.12 -36.75
CA ASP A 99 7.16 1.30 -36.40
C ASP A 99 7.84 0.03 -35.86
N GLY A 100 7.08 -1.05 -35.63
CA GLY A 100 7.56 -2.32 -35.08
C GLY A 100 7.75 -2.34 -33.55
N ILE A 101 7.23 -1.36 -32.81
CA ILE A 101 7.34 -1.26 -31.35
C ILE A 101 6.00 -1.67 -30.71
N THR A 102 5.95 -2.85 -30.09
CA THR A 102 4.73 -3.42 -29.46
C THR A 102 4.60 -3.11 -27.96
N GLU A 103 5.35 -2.12 -27.45
CA GLU A 103 5.45 -1.83 -26.00
C GLU A 103 5.05 -0.38 -25.68
N ASP A 104 3.77 -0.07 -25.89
CA ASP A 104 3.23 1.30 -25.83
C ASP A 104 3.19 1.88 -24.41
N TYR A 105 3.04 0.99 -23.42
CA TYR A 105 2.96 1.37 -22.01
C TYR A 105 3.82 0.48 -21.12
N ILE A 106 4.39 1.09 -20.09
CA ILE A 106 5.01 0.40 -18.96
C ILE A 106 4.11 0.56 -17.73
N ASN A 107 3.62 -0.57 -17.23
CA ASN A 107 2.92 -0.65 -15.95
C ASN A 107 3.93 -0.89 -14.82
N ILE A 108 3.94 0.00 -13.84
CA ILE A 108 4.76 -0.11 -12.64
C ILE A 108 3.82 -0.33 -11.47
N ALA A 109 3.89 -1.51 -10.86
CA ALA A 109 3.15 -1.82 -9.66
C ALA A 109 4.11 -1.97 -8.48
N VAL A 110 3.85 -1.19 -7.42
CA VAL A 110 4.61 -1.21 -6.18
C VAL A 110 3.71 -1.73 -5.08
N THR A 111 4.17 -2.74 -4.36
CA THR A 111 3.47 -3.35 -3.23
C THR A 111 4.34 -3.27 -1.99
N VAL A 112 3.78 -2.82 -0.87
CA VAL A 112 4.41 -2.91 0.46
C VAL A 112 3.57 -3.84 1.31
N MET A 113 4.20 -4.91 1.79
CA MET A 113 3.61 -5.88 2.71
C MET A 113 4.16 -5.66 4.13
N ILE A 114 3.26 -5.69 5.12
CA ILE A 114 3.63 -5.60 6.53
C ILE A 114 3.55 -7.01 7.15
N PRO A 115 4.67 -7.60 7.59
CA PRO A 115 4.68 -8.92 8.21
C PRO A 115 3.85 -8.95 9.50
N GLY A 116 3.26 -10.10 9.77
CA GLY A 116 2.38 -10.32 10.93
C GLY A 116 0.90 -10.03 10.68
N ASN A 117 0.55 -9.52 9.50
CA ASN A 117 -0.84 -9.44 9.06
C ASN A 117 -0.92 -9.50 7.52
N THR A 118 -1.28 -10.66 6.98
CA THR A 118 -1.31 -10.91 5.52
C THR A 118 -2.30 -10.02 4.77
N ASP A 119 -3.29 -9.45 5.48
CA ASP A 119 -4.30 -8.56 4.90
C ASP A 119 -3.79 -7.11 4.78
N TYR A 120 -2.62 -6.78 5.34
CA TYR A 120 -2.06 -5.42 5.36
C TYR A 120 -0.96 -5.29 4.32
N SER A 121 -1.38 -5.34 3.06
CA SER A 121 -0.56 -4.92 1.93
C SER A 121 -1.16 -3.69 1.28
N VAL A 122 -0.30 -2.75 0.89
CA VAL A 122 -0.68 -1.59 0.08
C VAL A 122 -0.07 -1.78 -1.28
N ARG A 123 -0.91 -1.74 -2.32
CA ARG A 123 -0.47 -1.81 -3.71
C ARG A 123 -1.00 -0.61 -4.47
N LEU A 124 -0.11 0.09 -5.15
CA LEU A 124 -0.47 1.09 -6.16
C LEU A 124 0.21 0.72 -7.47
N SER A 125 -0.42 1.11 -8.57
CA SER A 125 0.15 0.95 -9.90
C SER A 125 -0.03 2.23 -10.71
N THR A 126 0.95 2.53 -11.55
CA THR A 126 0.87 3.60 -12.53
C THR A 126 1.25 3.08 -13.91
N LEU A 127 0.68 3.68 -14.94
CA LEU A 127 1.06 3.48 -16.33
C LEU A 127 1.91 4.67 -16.76
N ILE A 128 3.04 4.38 -17.40
CA ILE A 128 3.88 5.35 -18.08
C ILE A 128 3.80 5.03 -19.56
N THR A 129 3.60 6.05 -20.39
CA THR A 129 3.60 5.94 -21.86
C THR A 129 4.90 6.52 -22.40
N GLU A 130 5.37 5.98 -23.51
CA GLU A 130 6.48 6.58 -24.23
C GLU A 130 6.05 7.96 -24.77
N TYR A 131 6.64 9.03 -24.24
CA TYR A 131 6.45 10.36 -24.80
C TYR A 131 7.40 10.50 -25.99
N TRP A 132 6.87 10.33 -27.21
CA TRP A 132 7.56 10.69 -28.45
C TRP A 132 7.85 12.19 -28.43
N ASN A 133 9.05 12.58 -28.00
CA ASN A 133 9.61 13.88 -28.35
C ASN A 133 10.22 13.74 -29.75
N GLU A 134 9.45 14.13 -30.76
CA GLU A 134 10.00 14.59 -32.04
C GLU A 134 10.88 15.84 -31.84
#